data_AF-A0A9R0EIR1-F1
#
_entry.id   AF-A0A9R0EIR1-F1
#
_cell.length_a   1.000
_cell.length_b   1.000
_cell.length_c   1.000
_cell.angle_alpha   90.00
_cell.angle_beta   90.00
_cell.angle_gamma   90.00
#
_symmetry.space_group_name_H-M   'P 1'
#
loop_
_entity.id
_entity.type
_entity.pdbx_description
1 polymer ?
#
loop_
_entity_poly.entity_id
_entity_poly.type
_entity_poly.pdbx_seq_one_letter_code
_entity_poly.pdbx_strand_id
1 'polypeptide(L)'
;MALVYSCCFWFSLRLGGILTGIISLFQGLVLLVFCCLGHRHPDLVKDEITNWIHNYNLIYAQSYLEDVQADPDKYISLGISFSSIYMIVCVVYIYGAYTCNNMLMVFYILMELLRLIIISVLIATVLLLIKQNNMDIGMLIGASVAGGFLLLGMFYLWICAANLPIVINEMERDEQAAVINKLQQLLEANNPRAIPRGIDSIPFAAPPEDIVNRNIFIVPRQKDMKINNRILAGPTVTKSYTNNFK
;
A
#
# COMPACT_ATOMS: atom_id res chain seq x y z
N MET A 1 8.66 -19.69 -24.08
CA MET A 1 7.57 -18.72 -24.37
C MET A 1 7.05 -18.02 -23.11
N ALA A 2 6.82 -18.70 -21.98
CA ALA A 2 6.31 -18.09 -20.75
C ALA A 2 7.13 -16.89 -20.21
N LEU A 3 8.46 -16.92 -20.35
CA LEU A 3 9.36 -15.85 -19.86
C LEU A 3 9.18 -14.52 -20.63
N VAL A 4 8.88 -14.59 -21.93
CA VAL A 4 8.63 -13.40 -22.77
C VAL A 4 7.29 -12.77 -22.40
N TYR A 5 6.25 -13.59 -22.22
CA TYR A 5 4.94 -13.11 -21.76
C TYR A 5 5.02 -12.46 -20.37
N SER A 6 5.76 -13.07 -19.44
CA SER A 6 5.95 -12.52 -18.09
C SER A 6 6.71 -11.18 -18.11
N CYS A 7 7.74 -11.06 -18.95
CA CYS A 7 8.49 -9.80 -19.13
C CYS A 7 7.63 -8.69 -19.77
N CYS A 8 6.88 -9.00 -20.84
CA CYS A 8 5.97 -8.05 -21.47
C CYS A 8 4.86 -7.60 -20.51
N PHE A 9 4.34 -8.51 -19.69
CA PHE A 9 3.35 -8.18 -18.67
C PHE A 9 3.90 -7.22 -17.61
N TRP A 10 5.11 -7.50 -17.09
CA TRP A 10 5.81 -6.63 -16.13
C TRP A 10 6.02 -5.21 -16.66
N PHE A 11 6.46 -5.10 -17.91
CA PHE A 11 6.69 -3.81 -18.55
C PHE A 11 5.37 -3.06 -18.77
N SER A 12 4.34 -3.76 -19.28
CA SER A 12 3.02 -3.18 -19.51
C SER A 12 2.37 -2.68 -18.21
N LEU A 13 2.50 -3.45 -17.14
CA LEU A 13 1.93 -3.13 -15.83
C LEU A 13 2.61 -1.89 -15.22
N ARG A 14 3.95 -1.81 -15.26
CA ARG A 14 4.70 -0.62 -14.82
C ARG A 14 4.33 0.60 -15.65
N LEU A 15 4.26 0.45 -16.98
CA LEU A 15 3.93 1.55 -17.87
C LEU A 15 2.50 2.06 -17.66
N GLY A 16 1.54 1.18 -17.39
CA GLY A 16 0.17 1.55 -17.07
C GLY A 16 0.05 2.35 -15.75
N GLY A 17 0.77 1.93 -14.71
CA GLY A 17 0.81 2.67 -13.43
C GLY A 17 1.44 4.06 -13.58
N ILE A 18 2.56 4.15 -14.30
CA ILE A 18 3.24 5.42 -14.59
C ILE A 18 2.33 6.34 -15.41
N LEU A 19 1.68 5.82 -16.46
CA LEU A 19 0.76 6.59 -17.30
C LEU A 19 -0.39 7.16 -16.48
N THR A 20 -0.99 6.35 -15.61
CA THR A 20 -2.08 6.79 -14.71
C THR A 20 -1.61 7.90 -13.79
N GLY A 21 -0.42 7.75 -13.18
CA GLY A 21 0.18 8.78 -12.34
C GLY A 21 0.46 10.09 -13.09
N ILE A 22 0.93 10.03 -14.33
CA ILE A 22 1.17 11.22 -15.17
C ILE A 22 -0.13 11.94 -15.51
N ILE A 23 -1.19 11.21 -15.87
CA ILE A 23 -2.50 11.80 -16.17
C ILE A 23 -3.06 12.49 -14.93
N SER A 24 -2.97 11.84 -13.76
CA SER A 24 -3.39 12.42 -12.48
C SER A 24 -2.59 13.68 -12.11
N LEU A 25 -1.27 13.67 -12.34
CA LEU A 25 -0.41 14.83 -12.14
C LEU A 25 -0.82 15.99 -13.07
N PHE A 26 -1.10 15.70 -14.34
CA PHE A 26 -1.56 16.72 -15.28
C PHE A 26 -2.89 17.34 -14.84
N GLN A 27 -3.85 16.54 -14.36
CA GLN A 27 -5.11 17.05 -13.81
C GLN A 27 -4.87 17.96 -12.59
N GLY A 28 -3.98 17.56 -11.68
CA GLY A 28 -3.60 18.37 -10.52
C GLY A 28 -2.96 19.69 -10.93
N LEU A 29 -2.11 19.69 -11.96
CA LEU A 29 -1.46 20.88 -12.49
C LEU A 29 -2.46 21.85 -13.12
N VAL A 30 -3.41 21.34 -13.91
CA VAL A 30 -4.49 22.16 -14.47
C VAL A 30 -5.28 22.84 -13.36
N LEU A 31 -5.66 22.10 -12.31
CA LEU A 31 -6.39 22.66 -11.16
C LEU A 31 -5.56 23.72 -10.40
N LEU A 32 -4.25 23.47 -10.20
CA LEU A 32 -3.34 24.44 -9.61
C LEU A 32 -3.28 25.74 -10.42
N VAL A 33 -3.18 25.65 -11.75
CA VAL A 33 -3.18 26.83 -12.63
C VAL A 33 -4.48 27.62 -12.49
N PHE A 34 -5.64 26.94 -12.46
CA PHE A 34 -6.92 27.59 -12.22
C PHE A 34 -6.97 28.28 -10.85
N CYS A 35 -6.48 27.65 -9.79
CA CYS A 35 -6.42 28.26 -8.47
C CYS A 35 -5.46 29.47 -8.43
N CYS A 36 -4.31 29.40 -9.10
CA CYS A 36 -3.37 30.52 -9.20
C CYS A 36 -3.94 31.71 -9.99
N LEU A 37 -4.68 31.44 -11.08
CA LEU A 37 -5.39 32.49 -11.82
C LEU A 37 -6.48 33.14 -10.97
N GLY A 38 -7.24 32.33 -10.22
CA GLY A 38 -8.22 32.82 -9.25
C GLY A 38 -7.61 33.69 -8.16
N HIS A 39 -6.44 33.31 -7.64
CA HIS A 39 -5.73 34.09 -6.61
C HIS A 39 -5.19 35.42 -7.15
N ARG A 40 -4.81 35.48 -8.43
CA ARG A 40 -4.28 36.70 -9.05
C ARG A 40 -5.37 37.74 -9.30
N HIS A 41 -6.62 37.30 -9.47
CA HIS A 41 -7.76 38.18 -9.72
C HIS A 41 -8.94 37.87 -8.78
N PRO A 42 -8.78 38.13 -7.47
CA PRO A 42 -9.81 37.80 -6.48
C PRO A 42 -11.10 38.60 -6.71
N ASP A 43 -11.01 39.81 -7.26
CA ASP A 43 -12.17 40.66 -7.55
C ASP A 43 -13.05 40.06 -8.66
N LEU A 44 -12.45 39.48 -9.71
CA LEU A 44 -13.20 38.77 -10.75
C LEU A 44 -13.89 37.53 -10.20
N VAL A 45 -13.24 36.82 -9.28
CA VAL A 45 -13.85 35.65 -8.62
C VAL A 45 -15.01 36.08 -7.72
N LYS A 46 -14.88 37.18 -6.98
CA LYS A 46 -15.97 37.76 -6.19
C LYS A 46 -17.13 38.19 -7.06
N ASP A 47 -16.87 38.87 -8.17
CA ASP A 47 -17.91 39.33 -9.10
C ASP A 47 -18.64 38.14 -9.74
N GLU A 48 -17.90 37.10 -10.15
CA GLU A 48 -18.47 35.88 -10.72
C GLU A 48 -19.33 35.12 -9.68
N ILE A 49 -18.84 34.97 -8.44
CA ILE A 49 -19.60 34.36 -7.34
C ILE A 49 -20.86 35.17 -7.02
N THR A 50 -20.75 36.50 -7.00
CA THR A 50 -21.90 37.40 -6.75
C THR A 50 -22.93 37.26 -7.87
N ASN A 51 -22.47 37.19 -9.12
CA ASN A 51 -23.31 36.95 -10.28
C ASN A 51 -24.00 35.58 -10.20
N TRP A 52 -23.32 34.56 -9.68
CA TRP A 52 -23.91 33.24 -9.45
C TRP A 52 -24.97 33.28 -8.35
N ILE A 53 -24.69 33.89 -7.21
CA ILE A 53 -25.65 34.03 -6.10
C ILE A 53 -26.92 34.77 -6.57
N HIS A 54 -26.75 35.87 -7.31
CA HIS A 54 -27.88 36.72 -7.72
C HIS A 54 -28.70 36.12 -8.87
N ASN A 55 -28.07 35.47 -9.85
CA ASN A 55 -28.78 34.93 -11.01
C ASN A 55 -29.26 33.48 -10.83
N TYR A 56 -28.67 32.70 -9.93
CA TYR A 56 -28.97 31.26 -9.81
C TYR A 56 -29.74 30.86 -8.55
N ASN A 57 -30.11 31.83 -7.70
CA ASN A 57 -30.93 31.67 -6.49
C ASN A 57 -30.61 30.36 -5.74
N LEU A 58 -29.34 30.19 -5.38
CA LEU A 58 -28.79 28.93 -4.85
C LEU A 58 -29.17 28.69 -3.39
N ILE A 59 -30.45 28.47 -3.07
CA ILE A 59 -30.94 28.32 -1.68
C ILE A 59 -30.10 27.32 -0.83
N TYR A 60 -29.53 26.28 -1.45
CA TYR A 60 -28.73 25.26 -0.75
C TYR A 60 -27.22 25.52 -0.68
N ALA A 61 -26.67 26.32 -1.60
CA ALA A 61 -25.24 26.63 -1.65
C ALA A 61 -24.96 28.09 -1.26
N GLN A 62 -25.98 28.90 -1.04
CA GLN A 62 -25.88 30.31 -0.70
C GLN A 62 -25.09 30.51 0.60
N SER A 63 -25.33 29.71 1.64
CA SER A 63 -24.55 29.79 2.89
C SER A 63 -23.06 29.51 2.67
N TYR A 64 -22.73 28.47 1.89
CA TYR A 64 -21.35 28.14 1.54
C TYR A 64 -20.70 29.18 0.63
N LEU A 65 -21.46 29.74 -0.32
CA LEU A 65 -20.97 30.76 -1.25
C LEU A 65 -20.83 32.12 -0.57
N GLU A 66 -21.69 32.47 0.38
CA GLU A 66 -21.58 33.67 1.20
C GLU A 66 -20.33 33.60 2.10
N ASP A 67 -20.06 32.44 2.72
CA ASP A 67 -18.82 32.22 3.48
C ASP A 67 -17.57 32.29 2.58
N VAL A 68 -17.64 31.75 1.36
CA VAL A 68 -16.54 31.81 0.38
C VAL A 68 -16.38 33.23 -0.20
N GLN A 69 -17.45 33.99 -0.35
CA GLN A 69 -17.43 35.38 -0.81
C GLN A 69 -16.87 36.32 0.27
N ALA A 70 -17.11 36.02 1.55
CA ALA A 70 -16.57 36.78 2.66
C ALA A 70 -15.03 36.77 2.66
N ASP A 71 -14.41 35.59 2.47
CA ASP A 71 -12.94 35.41 2.49
C ASP A 71 -12.40 34.53 1.34
N PRO A 72 -12.51 34.93 0.06
CA PRO A 72 -12.14 34.07 -1.07
C PRO A 72 -10.64 33.77 -1.11
N ASP A 73 -9.80 34.69 -0.64
CA ASP A 73 -8.36 34.49 -0.58
C ASP A 73 -7.97 33.30 0.30
N LYS A 74 -8.72 33.08 1.40
CA LYS A 74 -8.47 31.98 2.32
C LYS A 74 -8.82 30.63 1.68
N TYR A 75 -9.96 30.55 1.01
CA TYR A 75 -10.41 29.32 0.34
C TYR A 75 -9.56 29.00 -0.90
N ILE A 76 -9.17 30.02 -1.68
CA ILE A 76 -8.27 29.84 -2.82
C ILE A 76 -6.88 29.40 -2.34
N SER A 77 -6.33 30.05 -1.30
CA SER A 77 -5.05 29.65 -0.69
C SER A 77 -5.09 28.21 -0.16
N LEU A 78 -6.20 27.83 0.49
CA LEU A 78 -6.45 26.45 0.92
C LEU A 78 -6.48 25.50 -0.27
N GLY A 79 -7.17 25.83 -1.37
CA GLY A 79 -7.16 25.04 -2.60
C GLY A 79 -5.77 24.86 -3.21
N ILE A 80 -4.93 25.91 -3.21
CA ILE A 80 -3.53 25.83 -3.64
C ILE A 80 -2.74 24.87 -2.75
N SER A 81 -2.93 24.94 -1.43
CA SER A 81 -2.24 24.04 -0.50
C SER A 81 -2.64 22.57 -0.70
N PHE A 82 -3.94 22.27 -0.86
CA PHE A 82 -4.44 20.92 -1.11
C PHE A 82 -3.96 20.37 -2.45
N SER A 83 -3.98 21.17 -3.52
CA SER A 83 -3.47 20.77 -4.83
C SER A 83 -1.95 20.54 -4.81
N SER A 84 -1.19 21.35 -4.08
CA SER A 84 0.25 21.11 -3.88
C SER A 84 0.52 19.79 -3.17
N ILE A 85 -0.23 19.46 -2.11
CA ILE A 85 -0.08 18.18 -1.40
C ILE A 85 -0.42 17.03 -2.36
N TYR A 86 -1.53 17.15 -3.09
CA TYR A 86 -1.97 16.15 -4.06
C TYR A 86 -0.89 15.83 -5.11
N MET A 87 -0.20 16.86 -5.64
CA MET A 87 0.91 16.68 -6.58
C MET A 87 2.05 15.84 -5.98
N ILE A 88 2.37 16.04 -4.70
CA ILE A 88 3.38 15.23 -4.00
C ILE A 88 2.91 13.77 -3.90
N VAL A 89 1.63 13.53 -3.56
CA VAL A 89 1.08 12.17 -3.50
C VAL A 89 1.13 11.49 -4.88
N CYS A 90 0.86 12.21 -5.97
CA CYS A 90 1.03 11.68 -7.34
C CYS A 90 2.47 11.25 -7.63
N VAL A 91 3.47 12.04 -7.23
CA VAL A 91 4.88 11.67 -7.39
C VAL A 91 5.23 10.44 -6.55
N VAL A 92 4.73 10.36 -5.31
CA VAL A 92 4.89 9.18 -4.45
C VAL A 92 4.24 7.94 -5.08
N TYR A 93 3.10 8.09 -5.75
CA TYR A 93 2.46 6.99 -6.48
C TYR A 93 3.29 6.53 -7.68
N ILE A 94 3.82 7.45 -8.49
CA ILE A 94 4.73 7.10 -9.61
C ILE A 94 5.98 6.39 -9.08
N TYR A 95 6.55 6.87 -7.96
CA TYR A 95 7.66 6.20 -7.30
C TYR A 95 7.26 4.82 -6.79
N GLY A 96 6.07 4.70 -6.17
CA GLY A 96 5.50 3.42 -5.73
C GLY A 96 5.34 2.44 -6.89
N ALA A 97 4.89 2.90 -8.06
CA ALA A 97 4.77 2.12 -9.29
C ALA A 97 6.14 1.64 -9.81
N TYR A 98 7.19 2.43 -9.59
CA TYR A 98 8.56 2.05 -9.94
C TYR A 98 9.16 1.02 -8.96
N THR A 99 8.99 1.23 -7.65
CA THR A 99 9.55 0.37 -6.59
C THR A 99 8.65 -0.80 -6.19
N CYS A 100 7.47 -0.94 -6.81
CA CYS A 100 6.46 -1.96 -6.51
C CYS A 100 6.06 -2.05 -5.03
N ASN A 101 6.03 -0.91 -4.31
CA ASN A 101 5.66 -0.91 -2.89
C ASN A 101 4.15 -0.74 -2.72
N ASN A 102 3.46 -1.82 -2.35
CA ASN A 102 2.01 -1.89 -2.21
C ASN A 102 1.44 -0.89 -1.19
N MET A 103 2.14 -0.62 -0.09
CA MET A 103 1.60 0.25 0.99
C MET A 103 1.40 1.71 0.55
N LEU A 104 2.36 2.25 -0.23
CA LEU A 104 2.27 3.61 -0.75
C LEU A 104 1.19 3.75 -1.83
N MET A 105 1.00 2.71 -2.64
CA MET A 105 -0.06 2.69 -3.65
C MET A 105 -1.45 2.70 -3.03
N VAL A 106 -1.69 1.89 -2.00
CA VAL A 106 -2.99 1.79 -1.32
C VAL A 106 -3.39 3.13 -0.70
N PHE A 107 -2.45 3.85 -0.08
CA PHE A 107 -2.72 5.19 0.45
C PHE A 107 -3.16 6.17 -0.65
N TYR A 108 -2.48 6.18 -1.80
CA TYR A 108 -2.87 6.99 -2.95
C TYR A 108 -4.27 6.65 -3.46
N ILE A 109 -4.59 5.35 -3.57
CA ILE A 109 -5.91 4.88 -4.05
C ILE A 109 -7.04 5.36 -3.14
N LEU A 110 -6.85 5.36 -1.82
CA LEU A 110 -7.83 5.87 -0.86
C LEU A 110 -8.01 7.39 -0.99
N MET A 111 -6.91 8.13 -1.14
CA MET A 111 -6.96 9.58 -1.35
C MET A 111 -7.68 9.95 -2.66
N GLU A 112 -7.42 9.22 -3.74
CA GLU A 112 -8.15 9.41 -5.01
C GLU A 112 -9.62 9.04 -4.89
N LEU A 113 -9.96 7.97 -4.19
CA LEU A 113 -11.37 7.61 -3.96
C LEU A 113 -12.11 8.75 -3.24
N LEU A 114 -11.50 9.33 -2.21
CA LEU A 114 -12.07 10.49 -1.51
C LEU A 114 -12.25 11.68 -2.45
N ARG A 115 -11.24 11.97 -3.30
CA ARG A 115 -11.31 13.02 -4.32
C ARG A 115 -12.47 12.81 -5.28
N LEU A 116 -12.66 11.58 -5.77
CA LEU A 116 -13.76 11.22 -6.67
C LEU A 116 -15.12 11.40 -6.02
N ILE A 117 -15.25 11.04 -4.74
CA ILE A 117 -16.50 11.26 -3.99
C ILE A 117 -16.79 12.76 -3.93
N ILE A 118 -15.81 13.60 -3.56
CA ILE A 118 -15.97 15.06 -3.50
C ILE A 118 -16.40 15.63 -4.86
N ILE A 119 -15.73 15.23 -5.95
CA ILE A 119 -16.06 15.69 -7.31
C ILE A 119 -17.45 15.22 -7.74
N SER A 120 -17.83 13.99 -7.39
CA SER A 120 -19.16 13.46 -7.72
C SER A 120 -20.28 14.25 -7.03
N VAL A 121 -20.09 14.60 -5.75
CA VAL A 121 -20.99 15.48 -5.00
C VAL A 121 -21.03 16.86 -5.64
N LEU A 122 -19.87 17.44 -5.98
CA LEU A 122 -19.80 18.77 -6.62
C LEU A 122 -20.55 18.79 -7.95
N ILE A 123 -20.36 17.79 -8.82
CA ILE A 123 -21.09 17.68 -10.09
C ILE A 123 -22.59 17.51 -9.86
N ALA A 124 -22.99 16.69 -8.88
CA ALA A 124 -24.40 16.54 -8.52
C ALA A 124 -25.00 17.87 -8.03
N THR A 125 -24.28 18.62 -7.19
CA THR A 125 -24.70 19.96 -6.76
C THR A 125 -24.85 20.89 -7.96
N VAL A 126 -23.86 20.98 -8.85
CA VAL A 126 -23.94 21.81 -10.07
C VAL A 126 -25.13 21.43 -10.95
N LEU A 127 -25.41 20.13 -11.14
CA LEU A 127 -26.56 19.68 -11.91
C LEU A 127 -27.90 20.03 -11.25
N LEU A 128 -28.00 19.93 -9.92
CA LEU A 128 -29.18 20.37 -9.18
C LEU A 128 -29.41 21.87 -9.33
N LEU A 129 -28.34 22.66 -9.29
CA LEU A 129 -28.40 24.11 -9.48
C LEU A 129 -28.85 24.50 -10.88
N ILE A 130 -28.32 23.85 -11.92
CA ILE A 130 -28.75 24.07 -13.31
C ILE A 130 -30.22 23.70 -13.46
N LYS A 131 -30.66 22.57 -12.89
CA LYS A 131 -32.05 22.11 -12.95
C LYS A 131 -33.02 23.11 -12.32
N GLN A 132 -32.60 23.79 -11.25
CA GLN A 132 -33.44 24.73 -10.53
C GLN A 132 -33.47 26.11 -11.19
N ASN A 133 -32.37 26.54 -11.84
CA ASN A 133 -32.27 27.88 -12.42
C ASN A 133 -32.66 27.98 -13.89
N ASN A 134 -32.32 26.98 -14.70
CA ASN A 134 -32.53 27.02 -16.14
C ASN A 134 -33.68 26.08 -16.54
N MET A 135 -34.73 26.65 -17.14
CA MET A 135 -35.84 25.89 -17.71
C MET A 135 -35.50 25.23 -19.07
N ASP A 136 -34.25 25.37 -19.53
CA ASP A 136 -33.76 24.78 -20.76
C ASP A 136 -33.29 23.33 -20.58
N ILE A 137 -34.20 22.41 -20.91
CA ILE A 137 -34.00 20.95 -20.83
C ILE A 137 -32.73 20.50 -21.59
N GLY A 138 -32.41 21.14 -22.72
CA GLY A 138 -31.25 20.78 -23.54
C GLY A 138 -29.90 21.00 -22.85
N MET A 139 -29.74 22.12 -22.13
CA MET A 139 -28.50 22.42 -21.41
C MET A 139 -28.30 21.47 -20.23
N LEU A 140 -29.38 21.10 -19.54
CA LEU A 140 -29.35 20.14 -18.45
C LEU A 140 -28.93 18.74 -18.93
N ILE A 141 -29.49 18.27 -20.05
CA ILE A 141 -29.11 16.99 -20.66
C ILE A 141 -27.63 17.04 -21.09
N GLY A 142 -27.20 18.10 -21.78
CA GLY A 142 -25.81 18.24 -22.19
C GLY A 142 -24.82 18.22 -21.02
N ALA A 143 -25.10 19.02 -19.97
CA ALA A 143 -24.25 19.09 -18.78
C ALA A 143 -24.21 17.76 -18.02
N SER A 144 -25.34 17.06 -17.89
CA SER A 144 -25.39 15.75 -17.21
C SER A 144 -24.63 14.66 -17.96
N VAL A 145 -24.74 14.60 -19.29
CA VAL A 145 -24.00 13.62 -20.11
C VAL A 145 -22.49 13.91 -20.07
N ALA A 146 -22.10 15.19 -20.20
CA ALA A 146 -20.70 15.59 -20.14
C ALA A 146 -20.09 15.29 -18.75
N GLY A 147 -20.80 15.65 -17.67
CA GLY A 147 -20.38 15.36 -16.30
C GLY A 147 -20.29 13.86 -16.02
N GLY A 148 -21.26 13.08 -16.51
CA GLY A 148 -21.25 11.62 -16.40
C GLY A 148 -20.08 10.97 -17.13
N PHE A 149 -19.77 11.41 -18.36
CA PHE A 149 -18.63 10.90 -19.12
C PHE A 149 -17.29 11.22 -18.44
N LEU A 150 -17.15 12.44 -17.92
CA LEU A 150 -15.97 12.87 -17.17
C LEU A 150 -15.79 12.03 -15.90
N LEU A 151 -16.86 11.83 -15.12
CA LEU A 151 -16.82 10.96 -13.93
C LEU A 151 -16.46 9.52 -14.30
N LEU A 152 -17.05 8.97 -15.35
CA LEU A 152 -16.76 7.61 -15.79
C LEU A 152 -15.28 7.43 -16.17
N GLY A 153 -14.70 8.39 -16.90
CA GLY A 153 -13.28 8.40 -17.23
C GLY A 153 -12.38 8.47 -15.98
N MET A 154 -12.77 9.26 -14.97
CA MET A 154 -12.03 9.36 -13.71
C MET A 154 -12.13 8.08 -12.87
N PHE A 155 -13.32 7.47 -12.78
CA PHE A 155 -13.50 6.18 -12.11
C PHE A 155 -12.73 5.07 -12.81
N TYR A 156 -12.66 5.08 -14.14
CA TYR A 156 -11.86 4.13 -14.89
C TYR A 156 -10.37 4.21 -14.52
N LEU A 157 -9.80 5.41 -14.49
CA LEU A 157 -8.41 5.63 -14.07
C LEU A 157 -8.18 5.15 -12.63
N TRP A 158 -9.14 5.36 -11.73
CA TRP A 158 -9.05 4.88 -10.36
C TRP A 158 -9.08 3.36 -10.26
N ILE A 159 -9.96 2.67 -11.00
CA ILE A 159 -9.98 1.20 -11.07
C ILE A 159 -8.65 0.68 -11.62
N CYS A 160 -8.09 1.32 -12.64
CA CYS A 160 -6.77 0.99 -13.17
C CYS A 160 -5.69 1.12 -12.08
N ALA A 161 -5.72 2.20 -11.29
CA ALA A 161 -4.79 2.38 -10.19
C ALA A 161 -4.99 1.36 -9.06
N ALA A 162 -6.23 0.96 -8.77
CA ALA A 162 -6.59 0.00 -7.72
C ALA A 162 -6.22 -1.45 -8.07
N ASN A 163 -6.31 -1.82 -9.35
CA ASN A 163 -5.93 -3.15 -9.81
C ASN A 163 -4.40 -3.35 -9.80
N LEU A 164 -3.62 -2.28 -9.92
CA LEU A 164 -2.16 -2.34 -9.95
C LEU A 164 -1.53 -3.03 -8.72
N PRO A 165 -1.81 -2.63 -7.46
CA PRO A 165 -1.26 -3.30 -6.28
C PRO A 165 -1.79 -4.72 -6.07
N ILE A 166 -3.03 -5.01 -6.50
CA ILE A 166 -3.60 -6.37 -6.39
C ILE A 166 -2.78 -7.33 -7.25
N VAL A 167 -2.54 -6.96 -8.51
CA VAL A 167 -1.76 -7.78 -9.43
C VAL A 167 -0.30 -7.90 -8.98
N ILE A 168 0.31 -6.83 -8.47
CA ILE A 168 1.68 -6.91 -7.92
C ILE A 168 1.74 -7.89 -6.74
N ASN A 169 0.77 -7.84 -5.83
CA ASN A 169 0.72 -8.73 -4.66
C ASN A 169 0.48 -10.20 -5.05
N GLU A 170 -0.33 -10.48 -6.06
CA GLU A 170 -0.49 -11.84 -6.59
C GLU A 170 0.82 -12.36 -7.21
N MET A 171 1.51 -11.52 -7.97
CA MET A 171 2.80 -11.88 -8.56
C MET A 171 3.90 -12.14 -7.53
N GLU A 172 4.01 -11.31 -6.49
CA GLU A 172 4.97 -11.55 -5.39
C GLU A 172 4.71 -12.89 -4.69
N ARG A 173 3.43 -13.27 -4.54
CA ARG A 173 3.06 -14.57 -3.98
C ARG A 173 3.45 -15.74 -4.89
N ASP A 174 3.26 -15.61 -6.20
CA ASP A 174 3.66 -16.62 -7.17
C ASP A 174 5.19 -16.80 -7.22
N GLU A 175 5.95 -15.71 -7.15
CA GLU A 175 7.41 -15.76 -7.07
C GLU A 175 7.88 -16.41 -5.76
N GLN A 176 7.27 -16.06 -4.63
CA GLN A 176 7.55 -16.72 -3.35
C GLN A 176 7.25 -18.22 -3.39
N ALA A 177 6.12 -18.62 -3.99
CA ALA A 177 5.77 -20.04 -4.16
C ALA A 177 6.78 -20.78 -5.06
N ALA A 178 7.25 -20.15 -6.14
CA ALA A 178 8.26 -20.73 -7.01
C ALA A 178 9.63 -20.86 -6.31
N VAL A 179 10.02 -19.89 -5.49
CA VAL A 179 11.25 -19.95 -4.69
C VAL A 179 11.16 -21.03 -3.62
N ILE A 180 10.03 -21.16 -2.93
CA ILE A 180 9.79 -22.24 -1.96
C ILE A 180 9.85 -23.61 -2.64
N ASN A 181 9.23 -23.77 -3.81
CA ASN A 181 9.30 -25.02 -4.57
C ASN A 181 10.73 -25.35 -5.01
N LYS A 182 11.52 -24.35 -5.43
CA LYS A 182 12.95 -24.55 -5.75
C LYS A 182 13.78 -24.89 -4.52
N LEU A 183 13.53 -24.25 -3.39
CA LEU A 183 14.16 -24.56 -2.10
C LEU A 183 13.83 -25.99 -1.68
N GLN A 184 12.58 -26.42 -1.82
CA GLN A 184 12.16 -27.79 -1.52
C GLN A 184 12.81 -28.80 -2.46
N GLN A 185 12.88 -28.53 -3.77
CA GLN A 185 13.60 -29.38 -4.71
C GLN A 185 15.11 -29.45 -4.42
N LEU A 186 15.74 -28.34 -4.04
CA LEU A 186 17.15 -28.33 -3.64
C LEU A 186 17.36 -29.07 -2.31
N LEU A 187 16.40 -29.01 -1.39
CA LEU A 187 16.42 -29.77 -0.14
C LEU A 187 16.25 -31.27 -0.40
N GLU A 188 15.38 -31.66 -1.34
CA GLU A 188 15.18 -33.05 -1.77
C GLU A 188 16.36 -33.59 -2.58
N ALA A 189 16.92 -32.80 -3.49
CA ALA A 189 18.09 -33.16 -4.29
C ALA A 189 19.40 -33.21 -3.46
N ASN A 190 19.55 -32.35 -2.46
CA ASN A 190 20.62 -32.43 -1.47
C ASN A 190 20.26 -33.30 -0.26
N ASN A 191 19.15 -34.03 -0.28
CA ASN A 191 18.83 -34.97 0.79
C ASN A 191 19.70 -36.22 0.58
N PRO A 192 20.72 -36.50 1.43
CA PRO A 192 21.47 -37.76 1.35
C PRO A 192 20.62 -38.98 1.79
N ARG A 193 19.30 -38.83 1.94
CA ARG A 193 18.36 -39.88 2.36
C ARG A 193 17.77 -40.63 1.18
N ALA A 194 18.65 -41.18 0.35
CA ALA A 194 18.40 -42.43 -0.37
C ALA A 194 19.24 -43.57 0.25
N ILE A 195 19.56 -43.46 1.54
CA ILE A 195 20.07 -44.56 2.36
C ILE A 195 18.86 -45.14 3.10
N PRO A 196 18.58 -46.46 2.98
CA PRO A 196 17.43 -47.06 3.62
C PRO A 196 17.51 -46.81 5.12
N ARG A 197 16.37 -46.48 5.75
CA ARG A 197 16.23 -46.42 7.20
C ARG A 197 16.65 -47.77 7.79
N GLY A 198 17.90 -47.85 8.20
CA GLY A 198 18.52 -49.03 8.79
C GLY A 198 19.67 -48.56 9.67
N ILE A 199 19.33 -48.32 10.94
CA ILE A 199 20.21 -48.37 12.10
C ILE A 199 21.31 -47.30 12.18
N ASP A 200 21.25 -46.54 13.27
CA ASP A 200 22.26 -45.59 13.72
C ASP A 200 23.67 -46.19 13.67
N SER A 201 24.56 -45.60 12.86
CA SER A 201 25.99 -45.82 13.02
C SER A 201 26.76 -44.52 12.86
N ILE A 202 27.27 -44.07 14.00
CA ILE A 202 28.19 -42.96 14.22
C ILE A 202 29.53 -43.34 13.55
N PRO A 203 30.24 -42.44 12.82
CA PRO A 203 31.42 -42.80 12.02
C PRO A 203 32.71 -42.96 12.86
N PHE A 204 32.62 -43.52 14.07
CA PHE A 204 33.77 -43.68 14.98
C PHE A 204 33.93 -45.08 15.57
N ALA A 205 33.40 -46.11 14.90
CA ALA A 205 33.66 -47.50 15.26
C ALA A 205 34.28 -48.24 14.07
N ALA A 206 35.59 -48.07 13.90
CA ALA A 206 36.39 -49.06 13.20
C ALA A 206 36.45 -50.35 14.05
N PRO A 207 36.42 -51.55 13.44
CA PRO A 207 36.36 -52.82 14.16
C PRO A 207 37.66 -53.08 14.93
N PRO A 208 37.62 -53.59 16.18
CA PRO A 208 38.82 -54.01 16.89
C PRO A 208 39.02 -55.51 16.72
N GLU A 209 39.61 -55.91 15.61
CA GLU A 209 40.57 -57.02 15.65
C GLU A 209 41.95 -56.35 15.66
N ASP A 210 42.80 -56.72 16.62
CA ASP A 210 44.19 -56.23 16.82
C ASP A 210 44.43 -54.91 17.57
N ILE A 211 43.88 -54.77 18.78
CA ILE A 211 44.42 -53.80 19.78
C ILE A 211 44.83 -54.55 21.07
N VAL A 212 45.82 -55.43 20.97
CA VAL A 212 46.49 -56.05 22.12
C VAL A 212 47.64 -55.18 22.67
N ASN A 213 47.99 -54.07 22.02
CA ASN A 213 49.24 -53.37 22.39
C ASN A 213 49.22 -51.84 22.28
N ARG A 214 48.29 -51.18 22.98
CA ARG A 214 48.47 -49.75 23.30
C ARG A 214 48.19 -49.50 24.77
N ASN A 215 49.23 -49.05 25.46
CA ASN A 215 49.21 -48.57 26.84
C ASN A 215 48.18 -47.46 26.99
N ILE A 216 46.99 -47.80 27.50
CA ILE A 216 45.97 -46.82 27.89
C ILE A 216 46.42 -46.25 29.23
N PHE A 217 46.69 -44.95 29.25
CA PHE A 217 47.00 -44.21 30.48
C PHE A 217 45.71 -44.13 31.32
N ILE A 218 45.65 -44.90 32.41
CA ILE A 218 44.58 -44.84 33.40
C ILE A 218 45.12 -44.09 34.62
N VAL A 219 44.53 -42.95 34.95
CA VAL A 219 44.83 -42.22 36.19
C VAL A 219 43.92 -42.74 37.31
N PRO A 220 44.45 -43.20 38.45
CA PRO A 220 43.63 -43.69 39.55
C PRO A 220 42.98 -42.53 40.30
N ARG A 221 41.65 -42.57 40.46
CA ARG A 221 40.89 -41.62 41.28
C ARG A 221 40.72 -42.22 42.68
N GLN A 222 41.39 -41.61 43.66
CA GLN A 222 41.33 -41.99 45.08
C GLN A 222 39.90 -41.77 45.62
N LYS A 223 39.29 -42.83 46.18
CA LYS A 223 37.98 -42.81 46.84
C LYS A 223 38.19 -42.49 48.32
N ASP A 224 37.62 -41.39 48.79
CA ASP A 224 37.30 -41.22 50.21
C ASP A 224 35.79 -41.37 50.42
N MET A 225 35.47 -42.35 51.26
CA MET A 225 34.13 -42.74 51.67
C MET A 225 33.84 -42.07 53.02
N LYS A 226 32.78 -41.26 53.13
CA LYS A 226 32.04 -41.12 54.40
C LYS A 226 30.54 -41.09 54.14
N ILE A 227 29.90 -42.09 54.75
CA ILE A 227 28.48 -42.39 54.81
C ILE A 227 27.92 -41.73 56.08
N ASN A 228 26.81 -40.99 56.03
CA ASN A 228 25.49 -41.43 56.57
C ASN A 228 24.42 -40.30 56.65
N ASN A 229 23.26 -40.64 56.09
CA ASN A 229 21.86 -40.46 56.55
C ASN A 229 21.34 -39.10 57.05
N ARG A 230 20.30 -38.58 56.37
CA ARG A 230 18.89 -38.68 56.82
C ARG A 230 17.88 -38.06 55.82
N ILE A 231 16.87 -38.88 55.48
CA ILE A 231 15.41 -38.59 55.40
C ILE A 231 14.87 -37.68 54.27
N LEU A 232 14.36 -38.35 53.23
CA LEU A 232 12.98 -38.33 52.69
C LEU A 232 12.16 -37.02 52.75
N ALA A 233 11.91 -36.40 51.60
CA ALA A 233 10.57 -36.04 51.07
C ALA A 233 10.73 -35.29 49.72
N GLY A 234 9.94 -35.68 48.72
CA GLY A 234 9.89 -35.03 47.40
C GLY A 234 9.06 -33.73 47.40
N PRO A 235 8.47 -33.35 46.25
CA PRO A 235 9.10 -32.37 45.37
C PRO A 235 8.23 -31.09 45.19
N THR A 236 8.65 -30.25 44.24
CA THR A 236 7.92 -29.15 43.57
C THR A 236 7.93 -27.80 44.27
N VAL A 237 8.36 -26.74 43.55
CA VAL A 237 7.52 -25.63 43.07
C VAL A 237 8.41 -24.57 42.40
N THR A 238 7.93 -24.14 41.24
CA THR A 238 8.35 -23.06 40.35
C THR A 238 8.55 -21.71 41.05
N LYS A 239 9.49 -20.88 40.55
CA LYS A 239 9.19 -19.47 40.22
C LYS A 239 10.33 -18.73 39.49
N SER A 240 9.85 -18.06 38.45
CA SER A 240 10.35 -16.88 37.72
C SER A 240 11.36 -15.98 38.45
N TYR A 241 12.42 -15.60 37.73
CA TYR A 241 13.23 -14.42 38.03
C TYR A 241 12.84 -13.29 37.06
N THR A 242 12.02 -12.36 37.53
CA THR A 242 12.18 -10.95 37.19
C THR A 242 13.20 -10.37 38.15
N ASN A 243 14.15 -9.57 37.67
CA ASN A 243 14.63 -8.40 38.39
C ASN A 243 15.41 -7.46 37.46
N ASN A 244 14.80 -6.30 37.26
CA ASN A 244 15.40 -5.06 36.79
C ASN A 244 16.56 -4.64 37.69
N PHE A 245 17.66 -4.21 37.08
CA PHE A 245 18.61 -3.20 37.58
C PHE A 245 19.35 -2.71 36.32
N LYS A 246 19.48 -1.41 35.99
CA LYS A 246 19.41 -0.18 36.77
C LYS A 246 19.17 0.99 35.80
#